data_AF-A0AAU9V3Z2-F1
#
_entry.id   AF-A0AAU9V3Z2-F1
#
_cell.length_a   1.000
_cell.length_b   1.000
_cell.length_c   1.000
_cell.angle_alpha   90.00
_cell.angle_beta   90.00
_cell.angle_gamma   90.00
#
_symmetry.space_group_name_H-M   'P 1'
#
loop_
_entity.id
_entity.type
_entity.pdbx_description
1 polymer ?
#
loop_
_entity_poly.entity_id
_entity_poly.type
_entity_poly.pdbx_seq_one_letter_code
_entity_poly.pdbx_strand_id
1 'polypeptide(L)'
;MAPLLELPYDIQDVSAEEDKIIKKCLLGYMKPFVKCGKNGYIMPGAFRKHAEAIYNFQVRPDDVWVISYPRSGTTWTQEMVWLIENDLDFKTAQEKPLFDRFPMLELTSQIPEIGFQLIKSNFMNIGNFQGLNQAARSPSWKNLEEITTPRFIKTHMPLSMLPPSLLDTAKVIYVARDPRDTLVSYYFLHKMIFRSFMRFTCKHYWDAFKRDLLPYSPIIQHVNESWEQRHHKNLHIIFYEDMIADLPKVIRGVSKFLNRDLTDKQVDKLANHLNFDKLQKNKTVNNTTKNSEVQFIRKGKVEGWREHFDEKMELEAEEFLTTSLKGLDLKYPSFSLYECSYL
;
A
#
# COMPACT_ATOMS: atom_id res chain seq x y z
N MET A 1 -23.73 18.89 9.53
CA MET A 1 -23.00 17.96 8.64
C MET A 1 -22.57 18.75 7.43
N ALA A 2 -21.29 18.65 7.03
CA ALA A 2 -20.86 19.19 5.74
C ALA A 2 -21.65 18.50 4.61
N PRO A 3 -21.96 19.19 3.50
CA PRO A 3 -22.64 18.56 2.37
C PRO A 3 -21.78 17.44 1.78
N LEU A 4 -22.42 16.34 1.37
CA LEU A 4 -21.73 15.29 0.61
C LEU A 4 -21.26 15.88 -0.72
N LEU A 5 -19.99 15.67 -1.02
CA LEU A 5 -19.36 16.05 -2.27
C LEU A 5 -19.63 14.98 -3.32
N GLU A 6 -20.01 15.40 -4.51
CA GLU A 6 -20.03 14.52 -5.68
C GLU A 6 -18.60 14.06 -6.02
N LEU A 7 -18.48 12.85 -6.56
CA LEU A 7 -17.19 12.36 -7.02
C LEU A 7 -16.69 13.24 -8.19
N PRO A 8 -15.45 13.76 -8.12
CA PRO A 8 -14.92 14.61 -9.18
C PRO A 8 -14.39 13.80 -10.38
N TYR A 9 -14.80 12.53 -10.49
CA TYR A 9 -14.34 11.62 -11.52
C TYR A 9 -15.37 10.54 -11.83
N ASP A 10 -15.34 10.08 -13.08
CA ASP A 10 -16.08 8.91 -13.51
C ASP A 10 -15.38 7.62 -13.09
N ILE A 11 -16.18 6.55 -12.99
CA ILE A 11 -15.70 5.19 -12.82
C ILE A 11 -16.16 4.40 -14.05
N GLN A 12 -15.23 3.92 -14.85
CA GLN A 12 -15.51 3.24 -16.11
C GLN A 12 -14.93 1.83 -16.06
N ASP A 13 -15.60 0.86 -16.70
CA ASP A 13 -15.04 -0.48 -16.80
C ASP A 13 -13.77 -0.43 -17.66
N VAL A 14 -12.75 -1.22 -17.30
CA VAL A 14 -11.62 -1.45 -18.21
C VAL A 14 -12.13 -2.18 -19.46
N SER A 15 -11.38 -2.13 -20.56
CA SER A 15 -11.71 -2.92 -21.75
C SER A 15 -11.67 -4.43 -21.44
N ALA A 16 -12.35 -5.24 -22.25
CA ALA A 16 -12.35 -6.69 -22.08
C ALA A 16 -10.94 -7.32 -22.18
N GLU A 17 -10.06 -6.73 -23.01
CA GLU A 17 -8.66 -7.16 -23.11
C GLU A 17 -7.89 -6.85 -21.82
N GLU A 18 -8.03 -5.63 -21.31
CA GLU A 18 -7.41 -5.22 -20.05
C GLU A 18 -7.90 -6.10 -18.90
N ASP A 19 -9.22 -6.27 -18.73
CA ASP A 19 -9.79 -7.10 -17.67
C ASP A 19 -9.22 -8.53 -17.68
N LYS A 20 -9.04 -9.10 -18.88
CA LYS A 20 -8.43 -10.42 -19.07
C LYS A 20 -6.96 -10.45 -18.60
N ILE A 21 -6.18 -9.41 -18.88
CA ILE A 21 -4.79 -9.28 -18.42
C ILE A 21 -4.75 -9.16 -16.89
N ILE A 22 -5.62 -8.32 -16.31
CA ILE A 22 -5.69 -8.10 -14.86
C ILE A 22 -6.06 -9.38 -14.12
N LYS A 23 -7.14 -10.04 -14.54
CA LYS A 23 -7.62 -11.30 -13.93
C LYS A 23 -6.68 -12.48 -14.15
N LYS A 24 -5.79 -12.40 -15.13
CA LYS A 24 -4.65 -13.33 -15.24
C LYS A 24 -3.74 -13.18 -14.01
N CYS A 25 -3.41 -11.97 -13.60
CA CYS A 25 -2.62 -11.75 -12.39
C CYS A 25 -3.42 -11.98 -11.11
N LEU A 26 -4.72 -11.62 -11.08
CA LEU A 26 -5.52 -11.54 -9.86
C LEU A 26 -6.73 -12.49 -9.89
N LEU A 27 -6.59 -13.62 -9.19
CA LEU A 27 -7.63 -14.64 -9.16
C LEU A 27 -8.78 -14.25 -8.23
N GLY A 28 -10.00 -14.69 -8.59
CA GLY A 28 -11.18 -14.63 -7.72
C GLY A 28 -12.07 -13.40 -7.87
N TYR A 29 -11.70 -12.45 -8.74
CA TYR A 29 -12.54 -11.30 -9.07
C TYR A 29 -13.49 -11.65 -10.22
N MET A 30 -14.79 -11.54 -9.97
CA MET A 30 -15.81 -11.86 -10.95
C MET A 30 -16.24 -10.64 -11.77
N LYS A 31 -16.38 -9.49 -11.12
CA LYS A 31 -16.73 -8.25 -11.82
C LYS A 31 -15.57 -7.74 -12.67
N PRO A 32 -15.84 -6.99 -13.75
CA PRO A 32 -14.80 -6.24 -14.44
C PRO A 32 -14.07 -5.30 -13.46
N PHE A 33 -12.77 -5.15 -13.65
CA PHE A 33 -12.02 -4.05 -13.04
C PHE A 33 -12.46 -2.70 -13.64
N VAL A 34 -12.14 -1.62 -12.94
CA VAL A 34 -12.55 -0.26 -13.34
C VAL A 34 -11.37 0.69 -13.35
N LYS A 35 -11.41 1.69 -14.24
CA LYS A 35 -10.54 2.87 -14.22
C LYS A 35 -11.26 4.01 -13.52
N CYS A 36 -10.55 4.69 -12.62
CA CYS A 36 -11.09 5.78 -11.81
C CYS A 36 -10.18 7.00 -11.85
N GLY A 37 -10.75 8.20 -11.78
CA GLY A 37 -9.95 9.43 -11.68
C GLY A 37 -9.28 9.83 -12.99
N LYS A 38 -8.69 11.03 -13.00
CA LYS A 38 -7.99 11.61 -14.16
C LYS A 38 -6.86 10.74 -14.72
N ASN A 39 -6.23 9.95 -13.86
CA ASN A 39 -5.09 9.10 -14.19
C ASN A 39 -5.50 7.66 -14.54
N GLY A 40 -6.81 7.34 -14.53
CA GLY A 40 -7.31 6.02 -14.89
C GLY A 40 -6.91 4.91 -13.92
N TYR A 41 -6.92 5.19 -12.61
CA TYR A 41 -6.51 4.25 -11.57
C TYR A 41 -7.31 2.95 -11.59
N ILE A 42 -6.61 1.82 -11.63
CA ILE A 42 -7.22 0.49 -11.67
C ILE A 42 -7.75 0.11 -10.28
N MET A 43 -9.04 -0.18 -10.18
CA MET A 43 -9.68 -0.64 -8.96
C MET A 43 -10.51 -1.89 -9.21
N PRO A 44 -10.69 -2.78 -8.21
CA PRO A 44 -11.68 -3.85 -8.32
C PRO A 44 -13.08 -3.29 -8.57
N GLY A 45 -13.90 -3.96 -9.38
CA GLY A 45 -15.25 -3.48 -9.69
C GLY A 45 -16.17 -3.28 -8.48
N ALA A 46 -15.89 -3.94 -7.35
CA ALA A 46 -16.58 -3.71 -6.08
C ALA A 46 -16.39 -2.28 -5.54
N PHE A 47 -15.30 -1.61 -5.88
CA PHE A 47 -14.98 -0.24 -5.45
C PHE A 47 -16.07 0.77 -5.82
N ARG A 48 -16.80 0.56 -6.94
CA ARG A 48 -17.92 1.42 -7.37
C ARG A 48 -18.91 1.72 -6.23
N LYS A 49 -19.18 0.73 -5.38
CA LYS A 49 -20.14 0.83 -4.27
C LYS A 49 -19.62 1.62 -3.06
N HIS A 50 -18.34 1.92 -3.04
CA HIS A 50 -17.65 2.50 -1.88
C HIS A 50 -16.94 3.81 -2.20
N ALA A 51 -16.78 4.15 -3.48
CA ALA A 51 -16.05 5.32 -3.93
C ALA A 51 -16.56 6.63 -3.29
N GLU A 52 -17.87 6.90 -3.36
CA GLU A 52 -18.47 8.11 -2.80
C GLU A 52 -18.29 8.20 -1.29
N ALA A 53 -18.49 7.10 -0.56
CA ALA A 53 -18.32 7.05 0.88
C ALA A 53 -16.85 7.23 1.32
N ILE A 54 -15.91 6.66 0.55
CA ILE A 54 -14.47 6.84 0.78
C ILE A 54 -14.06 8.29 0.52
N TYR A 55 -14.54 8.89 -0.57
CA TYR A 55 -14.27 10.28 -0.92
C TYR A 55 -14.86 11.28 0.10
N ASN A 56 -16.00 10.94 0.70
CA ASN A 56 -16.66 11.75 1.73
C ASN A 56 -16.34 11.31 3.18
N PHE A 57 -15.36 10.42 3.35
CA PHE A 57 -14.99 9.93 4.67
C PHE A 57 -14.60 11.09 5.59
N GLN A 58 -15.22 11.17 6.76
CA GLN A 58 -15.00 12.28 7.68
C GLN A 58 -13.64 12.16 8.34
N VAL A 59 -12.69 13.00 7.92
CA VAL A 59 -11.34 13.10 8.50
C VAL A 59 -11.39 13.86 9.82
N ARG A 60 -10.61 13.42 10.82
CA ARG A 60 -10.51 14.06 12.13
C ARG A 60 -9.10 14.64 12.35
N PRO A 61 -8.95 15.73 13.13
CA PRO A 61 -7.65 16.38 13.32
C PRO A 61 -6.56 15.50 13.96
N ASP A 62 -6.97 14.48 14.71
CA ASP A 62 -6.10 13.51 15.38
C ASP A 62 -5.99 12.17 14.63
N ASP A 63 -6.45 12.12 13.38
CA ASP A 63 -6.13 10.99 12.51
C ASP A 63 -4.66 11.01 12.09
N VAL A 64 -4.08 9.83 11.96
CA VAL A 64 -2.78 9.62 11.31
C VAL A 64 -2.92 8.58 10.21
N TRP A 65 -2.57 8.97 8.99
CA TRP A 65 -2.72 8.14 7.81
C TRP A 65 -1.38 7.61 7.33
N VAL A 66 -1.35 6.35 6.91
CA VAL A 66 -0.22 5.76 6.17
C VAL A 66 -0.71 5.35 4.79
N ILE A 67 -0.17 6.03 3.78
CA ILE A 67 -0.54 5.87 2.37
C ILE A 67 0.63 5.30 1.60
N SER A 68 0.37 4.38 0.68
CA SER A 68 1.39 3.94 -0.28
C SER A 68 0.77 3.19 -1.44
N TYR A 69 1.45 3.13 -2.58
CA TYR A 69 1.18 2.04 -3.52
C TYR A 69 1.47 0.70 -2.82
N PRO A 70 0.68 -0.37 -3.03
CA PRO A 70 0.87 -1.63 -2.32
C PRO A 70 2.31 -2.15 -2.43
N ARG A 71 2.83 -2.70 -1.33
CA ARG A 71 4.18 -3.33 -1.23
C ARG A 71 5.38 -2.38 -1.20
N SER A 72 5.13 -1.09 -0.92
CA SER A 72 6.17 -0.07 -0.80
C SER A 72 6.74 0.11 0.62
N GLY A 73 6.34 -0.69 1.61
CA GLY A 73 6.83 -0.57 3.00
C GLY A 73 5.77 -0.20 4.05
N THR A 74 4.50 -0.16 3.67
CA THR A 74 3.37 0.25 4.52
C THR A 74 3.37 -0.42 5.90
N THR A 75 3.62 -1.73 5.97
CA THR A 75 3.59 -2.49 7.23
C THR A 75 4.66 -2.03 8.21
N TRP A 76 5.86 -1.72 7.70
CA TRP A 76 6.96 -1.21 8.50
C TRP A 76 6.63 0.19 9.05
N THR A 77 6.09 1.06 8.19
CA THR A 77 5.71 2.43 8.55
C THR A 77 4.53 2.47 9.52
N GLN A 78 3.50 1.63 9.35
CA GLN A 78 2.38 1.55 10.29
C GLN A 78 2.85 1.17 11.70
N GLU A 79 3.73 0.15 11.82
CA GLU A 79 4.27 -0.25 13.12
C GLU A 79 5.10 0.88 13.76
N MET A 80 5.92 1.56 12.95
CA MET A 80 6.72 2.71 13.38
C MET A 80 5.83 3.86 13.90
N VAL A 81 4.87 4.30 13.09
CA VAL A 81 3.96 5.41 13.40
C VAL A 81 3.12 5.09 14.63
N TRP A 82 2.56 3.88 14.71
CA TRP A 82 1.74 3.48 15.85
C TRP A 82 2.54 3.51 17.14
N LEU A 83 3.76 2.96 17.15
CA LEU A 83 4.62 2.98 18.34
C LEU A 83 5.04 4.41 18.72
N ILE A 84 5.35 5.27 17.76
CA ILE A 84 5.71 6.67 18.03
C ILE A 84 4.55 7.43 18.70
N GLU A 85 3.33 7.28 18.17
CA GLU A 85 2.15 7.99 18.70
C GLU A 85 1.61 7.42 20.02
N ASN A 86 1.95 6.16 20.35
CA ASN A 86 1.53 5.49 21.58
C ASN A 86 2.72 5.31 22.55
N ASP A 87 3.61 6.31 22.61
CA ASP A 87 4.70 6.41 23.60
C ASP A 87 5.58 5.15 23.72
N LEU A 88 5.80 4.48 22.59
CA LEU A 88 6.53 3.23 22.47
C LEU A 88 5.94 2.08 23.30
N ASP A 89 4.61 1.96 23.34
CA ASP A 89 3.90 0.82 23.93
C ASP A 89 4.10 -0.48 23.13
N PHE A 90 5.29 -1.06 23.28
CA PHE A 90 5.65 -2.35 22.68
C PHE A 90 4.79 -3.50 23.20
N LYS A 91 4.21 -3.39 24.39
CA LYS A 91 3.39 -4.45 24.98
C LYS A 91 2.10 -4.59 24.18
N THR A 92 1.35 -3.50 24.02
CA THR A 92 0.11 -3.51 23.23
C THR A 92 0.40 -3.85 21.76
N ALA A 93 1.51 -3.38 21.19
CA ALA A 93 1.89 -3.74 19.81
C ALA A 93 2.15 -5.25 19.62
N GLN A 94 2.59 -5.96 20.67
CA GLN A 94 2.81 -7.42 20.67
C GLN A 94 1.55 -8.24 20.98
N GLU A 95 0.57 -7.66 21.65
CA GLU A 95 -0.69 -8.33 21.99
C GLU A 95 -1.77 -8.12 20.91
N LYS A 96 -1.82 -6.92 20.32
CA LYS A 96 -2.85 -6.53 19.36
C LYS A 96 -2.30 -6.57 17.92
N PRO A 97 -2.95 -7.32 17.02
CA PRO A 97 -2.58 -7.34 15.60
C PRO A 97 -2.55 -5.96 14.95
N LEU A 98 -1.64 -5.77 13.99
CA LEU A 98 -1.45 -4.49 13.32
C LEU A 98 -2.71 -4.02 12.59
N PHE A 99 -3.50 -4.92 12.00
CA PHE A 99 -4.73 -4.53 11.32
C PHE A 99 -5.81 -3.97 12.25
N ASP A 100 -5.83 -4.38 13.53
CA ASP A 100 -6.76 -3.83 14.53
C ASP A 100 -6.25 -2.49 15.09
N ARG A 101 -4.94 -2.25 14.97
CA ARG A 101 -4.28 -1.00 15.35
C ARG A 101 -4.27 0.02 14.22
N PHE A 102 -4.27 -0.44 12.97
CA PHE A 102 -4.15 0.35 11.74
C PHE A 102 -5.09 -0.22 10.65
N PRO A 103 -6.42 -0.05 10.78
CA PRO A 103 -7.35 -0.64 9.82
C PRO A 103 -7.24 0.00 8.43
N MET A 104 -7.55 -0.80 7.41
CA MET A 104 -7.47 -0.37 6.00
C MET A 104 -8.80 0.18 5.51
N LEU A 105 -8.81 1.43 5.01
CA LEU A 105 -10.02 2.16 4.62
C LEU A 105 -10.86 1.41 3.58
N GLU A 106 -10.21 0.87 2.55
CA GLU A 106 -10.84 0.27 1.37
C GLU A 106 -10.77 -1.25 1.33
N LEU A 107 -10.51 -1.92 2.47
CA LEU A 107 -10.37 -3.39 2.53
C LEU A 107 -11.55 -4.12 1.89
N THR A 108 -12.79 -3.68 2.14
CA THR A 108 -14.00 -4.33 1.58
C THR A 108 -14.00 -4.34 0.04
N SER A 109 -13.47 -3.30 -0.59
CA SER A 109 -13.36 -3.20 -2.05
C SER A 109 -12.32 -4.16 -2.63
N GLN A 110 -11.36 -4.61 -1.82
CA GLN A 110 -10.25 -5.46 -2.25
C GLN A 110 -10.56 -6.95 -2.15
N ILE A 111 -11.60 -7.34 -1.42
CA ILE A 111 -11.95 -8.75 -1.25
C ILE A 111 -12.53 -9.29 -2.57
N PRO A 112 -11.91 -10.31 -3.20
CA PRO A 112 -12.48 -10.91 -4.41
C PRO A 112 -13.85 -11.53 -4.10
N GLU A 113 -14.78 -11.52 -5.05
CA GLU A 113 -16.14 -12.04 -4.79
C GLU A 113 -16.15 -13.54 -4.43
N ILE A 114 -15.23 -14.33 -5.00
CA ILE A 114 -15.04 -15.73 -4.58
C ILE A 114 -14.60 -15.79 -3.11
N GLY A 115 -13.74 -14.87 -2.67
CA GLY A 115 -13.34 -14.73 -1.27
C GLY A 115 -14.53 -14.48 -0.35
N PHE A 116 -15.43 -13.57 -0.72
CA PHE A 116 -16.69 -13.35 0.01
C PHE A 116 -17.55 -14.61 0.12
N GLN A 117 -17.69 -15.36 -0.99
CA GLN A 117 -18.48 -16.59 -1.01
C GLN A 117 -17.89 -17.66 -0.10
N LEU A 118 -16.56 -17.84 -0.13
CA LEU A 118 -15.86 -18.82 0.70
C LEU A 118 -15.88 -18.46 2.20
N ILE A 119 -15.87 -17.16 2.54
CA ILE A 119 -16.06 -16.69 3.92
C ILE A 119 -17.49 -16.97 4.39
N LYS A 120 -18.50 -16.65 3.55
CA LYS A 120 -19.91 -16.83 3.91
C LYS A 120 -20.32 -18.30 4.04
N SER A 121 -19.68 -19.20 3.29
CA SER A 121 -20.01 -20.63 3.29
C SER A 121 -19.26 -21.44 4.37
N ASN A 122 -18.47 -20.79 5.24
CA ASN A 122 -17.59 -21.44 6.23
C ASN A 122 -16.59 -22.46 5.64
N PHE A 123 -16.42 -22.52 4.32
CA PHE A 123 -15.52 -23.47 3.65
C PHE A 123 -14.04 -23.11 3.77
N MET A 124 -13.73 -21.83 4.02
CA MET A 124 -12.39 -21.43 4.47
C MET A 124 -12.49 -20.65 5.77
N ASN A 125 -11.76 -21.12 6.79
CA ASN A 125 -11.43 -20.28 7.93
C ASN A 125 -10.29 -19.33 7.52
N ILE A 126 -10.62 -18.25 6.81
CA ILE A 126 -9.65 -17.21 6.40
C ILE A 126 -9.29 -16.29 7.58
N GLY A 127 -9.46 -16.74 8.83
CA GLY A 127 -9.00 -16.03 10.03
C GLY A 127 -7.48 -15.72 10.03
N ASN A 128 -6.72 -16.22 9.05
CA ASN A 128 -5.31 -15.89 8.87
C ASN A 128 -5.06 -14.60 8.06
N PHE A 129 -6.04 -14.07 7.31
CA PHE A 129 -5.94 -12.72 6.74
C PHE A 129 -6.74 -11.75 7.61
N GLN A 130 -5.98 -11.19 8.53
CA GLN A 130 -6.31 -10.12 9.45
C GLN A 130 -7.27 -9.06 8.84
N GLY A 131 -8.47 -8.90 9.44
CA GLY A 131 -9.47 -7.89 9.06
C GLY A 131 -10.57 -8.34 8.08
N LEU A 132 -10.39 -9.44 7.34
CA LEU A 132 -11.34 -9.87 6.30
C LEU A 132 -12.73 -10.23 6.86
N ASN A 133 -12.80 -10.88 8.02
CA ASN A 133 -14.08 -11.28 8.61
C ASN A 133 -14.96 -10.06 8.93
N GLN A 134 -14.36 -8.97 9.41
CA GLN A 134 -15.09 -7.74 9.71
C GLN A 134 -15.49 -7.03 8.42
N ALA A 135 -14.56 -6.90 7.46
CA ALA A 135 -14.80 -6.29 6.15
C ALA A 135 -15.82 -7.07 5.30
N ALA A 136 -16.01 -8.36 5.57
CA ALA A 136 -17.04 -9.19 4.95
C ALA A 136 -18.46 -8.92 5.49
N ARG A 137 -18.57 -8.37 6.71
CA ARG A 137 -19.84 -8.08 7.40
C ARG A 137 -20.28 -6.64 7.25
N SER A 138 -19.34 -5.70 7.28
CA SER A 138 -19.58 -4.25 7.21
C SER A 138 -18.50 -3.58 6.38
N PRO A 139 -18.82 -2.53 5.58
CA PRO A 139 -17.81 -1.78 4.85
C PRO A 139 -16.69 -1.28 5.76
N SER A 140 -15.44 -1.47 5.34
CA SER A 140 -14.26 -1.15 6.12
C SER A 140 -14.18 0.34 6.53
N TRP A 141 -14.58 1.25 5.65
CA TRP A 141 -14.66 2.68 5.94
C TRP A 141 -15.68 2.99 7.04
N LYS A 142 -16.80 2.27 7.09
CA LYS A 142 -17.82 2.46 8.14
C LYS A 142 -17.30 2.02 9.50
N ASN A 143 -16.55 0.93 9.55
CA ASN A 143 -15.96 0.47 10.81
C ASN A 143 -14.96 1.48 11.38
N LEU A 144 -14.25 2.25 10.52
CA LEU A 144 -13.35 3.34 10.93
C LEU A 144 -14.08 4.55 11.53
N GLU A 145 -15.36 4.76 11.20
CA GLU A 145 -16.16 5.86 11.79
C GLU A 145 -16.46 5.59 13.26
N GLU A 146 -16.61 4.32 13.65
CA GLU A 146 -16.93 3.88 15.01
C GLU A 146 -15.70 3.84 15.95
N ILE A 147 -14.49 4.02 15.42
CA ILE A 147 -13.26 3.98 16.23
C ILE A 147 -13.11 5.28 17.03
N THR A 148 -12.86 5.14 18.33
CA THR A 148 -12.51 6.25 19.23
C THR A 148 -11.14 6.83 18.85
N THR A 149 -10.98 8.14 18.98
CA THR A 149 -9.74 8.80 18.55
C THR A 149 -8.54 8.53 19.49
N PRO A 150 -7.28 8.66 19.01
CA PRO A 150 -6.88 8.91 17.61
C PRO A 150 -7.10 7.70 16.70
N ARG A 151 -7.41 7.94 15.42
CA ARG A 151 -7.51 6.86 14.42
C ARG A 151 -6.22 6.74 13.62
N PHE A 152 -5.79 5.51 13.44
CA PHE A 152 -4.64 5.18 12.60
C PHE A 152 -5.14 4.46 11.35
N ILE A 153 -4.97 5.09 10.18
CA ILE A 153 -5.67 4.65 8.96
C ILE A 153 -4.66 4.26 7.89
N LYS A 154 -4.79 3.03 7.40
CA LYS A 154 -4.02 2.54 6.25
C LYS A 154 -4.85 2.73 4.99
N THR A 155 -4.22 3.16 3.90
CA THR A 155 -4.85 3.08 2.58
C THR A 155 -3.80 2.93 1.47
N HIS A 156 -4.22 2.35 0.36
CA HIS A 156 -3.49 2.29 -0.89
C HIS A 156 -4.14 3.17 -1.97
N MET A 157 -5.13 3.98 -1.62
CA MET A 157 -5.73 4.94 -2.53
C MET A 157 -4.77 6.10 -2.82
N PRO A 158 -4.74 6.62 -4.07
CA PRO A 158 -4.06 7.87 -4.38
C PRO A 158 -4.77 9.05 -3.73
N LEU A 159 -4.04 10.16 -3.48
CA LEU A 159 -4.57 11.31 -2.76
C LEU A 159 -5.81 11.91 -3.45
N SER A 160 -5.84 11.93 -4.78
CA SER A 160 -6.98 12.46 -5.55
C SER A 160 -8.30 11.69 -5.37
N MET A 161 -8.25 10.48 -4.80
CA MET A 161 -9.40 9.62 -4.54
C MET A 161 -9.76 9.54 -3.04
N LEU A 162 -9.08 10.29 -2.20
CA LEU A 162 -9.33 10.42 -0.77
C LEU A 162 -10.08 11.72 -0.45
N PRO A 163 -10.55 11.92 0.79
CA PRO A 163 -11.22 13.15 1.15
C PRO A 163 -10.39 14.39 0.82
N PRO A 164 -10.95 15.40 0.13
CA PRO A 164 -10.18 16.57 -0.29
C PRO A 164 -9.65 17.38 0.89
N SER A 165 -10.31 17.31 2.06
CA SER A 165 -9.87 17.96 3.30
C SER A 165 -8.77 17.19 4.04
N LEU A 166 -8.30 16.04 3.53
CA LEU A 166 -7.39 15.14 4.26
C LEU A 166 -6.14 15.87 4.74
N LEU A 167 -5.41 16.52 3.84
CA LEU A 167 -4.17 17.21 4.20
C LEU A 167 -4.42 18.47 5.04
N ASP A 168 -5.56 19.15 4.86
CA ASP A 168 -5.93 20.29 5.70
C ASP A 168 -6.26 19.89 7.15
N THR A 169 -6.67 18.63 7.35
CA THR A 169 -7.20 18.15 8.63
C THR A 169 -6.22 17.28 9.39
N ALA A 170 -5.61 16.29 8.76
CA ALA A 170 -4.89 15.19 9.41
C ALA A 170 -3.46 15.02 8.89
N LYS A 171 -2.61 14.35 9.68
CA LYS A 171 -1.25 14.00 9.28
C LYS A 171 -1.23 12.77 8.38
N VAL A 172 -0.44 12.83 7.31
CA VAL A 172 -0.26 11.76 6.33
C VAL A 172 1.22 11.43 6.20
N ILE A 173 1.56 10.14 6.33
CA ILE A 173 2.87 9.60 5.96
C ILE A 173 2.69 8.80 4.67
N TYR A 174 3.33 9.23 3.58
CA TYR A 174 3.37 8.50 2.33
C TYR A 174 4.66 7.69 2.21
N VAL A 175 4.56 6.44 1.77
CA VAL A 175 5.71 5.55 1.56
C VAL A 175 5.86 5.24 0.08
N ALA A 176 6.96 5.70 -0.51
CA ALA A 176 7.37 5.38 -1.88
C ALA A 176 8.43 4.29 -1.89
N ARG A 177 8.56 3.60 -3.03
CA ARG A 177 9.57 2.56 -3.27
C ARG A 177 9.83 2.44 -4.77
N ASP A 178 11.02 2.01 -5.15
CA ASP A 178 11.35 1.64 -6.51
C ASP A 178 10.23 0.79 -7.15
N PRO A 179 9.65 1.21 -8.29
CA PRO A 179 8.57 0.48 -8.96
C PRO A 179 8.93 -0.97 -9.31
N ARG A 180 10.20 -1.25 -9.65
CA ARG A 180 10.67 -2.59 -10.05
C ARG A 180 10.64 -3.56 -8.87
N ASP A 181 11.15 -3.13 -7.72
CA ASP A 181 11.09 -3.91 -6.48
C ASP A 181 9.66 -4.07 -5.96
N THR A 182 8.85 -3.02 -6.13
CA THR A 182 7.44 -3.01 -5.74
C THR A 182 6.67 -4.08 -6.50
N LEU A 183 6.85 -4.17 -7.82
CA LEU A 183 6.27 -5.22 -8.66
C LEU A 183 6.66 -6.62 -8.17
N VAL A 184 7.95 -6.88 -7.96
CA VAL A 184 8.41 -8.20 -7.52
C VAL A 184 7.75 -8.56 -6.19
N SER A 185 7.71 -7.62 -5.24
CA SER A 185 7.05 -7.82 -3.95
C SER A 185 5.54 -8.07 -4.11
N TYR A 186 4.90 -7.47 -5.11
CA TYR A 186 3.49 -7.65 -5.45
C TYR A 186 3.20 -9.01 -6.06
N TYR A 187 4.07 -9.50 -6.95
CA TYR A 187 4.03 -10.86 -7.47
C TYR A 187 4.14 -11.89 -6.34
N PHE A 188 5.11 -11.73 -5.43
CA PHE A 188 5.27 -12.66 -4.30
C PHE A 188 4.14 -12.59 -3.28
N LEU A 189 3.49 -11.44 -3.09
CA LEU A 189 2.26 -11.35 -2.28
C LEU A 189 1.20 -12.29 -2.83
N HIS A 190 0.95 -12.25 -4.13
CA HIS A 190 -0.05 -13.10 -4.75
C HIS A 190 0.38 -14.57 -4.82
N LYS A 191 1.67 -14.84 -4.98
CA LYS A 191 2.21 -16.20 -4.85
C LYS A 191 1.96 -16.79 -3.47
N MET A 192 2.10 -15.99 -2.41
CA MET A 192 1.77 -16.38 -1.04
C MET A 192 0.27 -16.63 -0.83
N ILE A 193 -0.59 -15.78 -1.41
CA ILE A 193 -2.05 -15.87 -1.23
C ILE A 193 -2.61 -17.07 -2.01
N PHE A 194 -2.27 -17.19 -3.30
CA PHE A 194 -2.87 -18.18 -4.20
C PHE A 194 -2.08 -19.50 -4.29
N ARG A 195 -0.83 -19.54 -3.85
CA ARG A 195 -0.01 -20.77 -3.76
C ARG A 195 -0.01 -21.57 -5.07
N SER A 196 -0.38 -22.85 -5.01
CA SER A 196 -0.48 -23.76 -6.17
C SER A 196 -1.54 -23.37 -7.19
N PHE A 197 -2.50 -22.50 -6.82
CA PHE A 197 -3.46 -21.93 -7.78
C PHE A 197 -2.84 -20.82 -8.64
N MET A 198 -1.71 -20.23 -8.22
CA MET A 198 -0.98 -19.28 -9.05
C MET A 198 -0.26 -20.01 -10.18
N ARG A 199 -0.68 -19.74 -11.42
CA ARG A 199 -0.07 -20.32 -12.63
C ARG A 199 0.82 -19.34 -13.40
N PHE A 200 0.95 -18.10 -12.92
CA PHE A 200 1.60 -17.02 -13.64
C PHE A 200 2.93 -16.63 -13.01
N THR A 201 3.82 -16.09 -13.86
CA THR A 201 5.21 -15.76 -13.53
C THR A 201 5.40 -14.26 -13.30
N CYS A 202 6.57 -13.87 -12.79
CA CYS A 202 6.94 -12.46 -12.65
C CYS A 202 6.78 -11.67 -13.97
N LYS A 203 7.12 -12.28 -15.11
CA LYS A 203 6.95 -11.71 -16.45
C LYS A 203 5.51 -11.31 -16.77
N HIS A 204 4.53 -12.14 -16.39
CA HIS A 204 3.11 -11.82 -16.59
C HIS A 204 2.67 -10.60 -15.77
N TYR A 205 3.19 -10.48 -14.56
CA TYR A 205 2.96 -9.32 -13.71
C TYR A 205 3.63 -8.08 -14.27
N TRP A 206 4.85 -8.21 -14.80
CA TRP A 206 5.54 -7.12 -15.49
C TRP A 206 4.78 -6.60 -16.70
N ASP A 207 4.28 -7.49 -17.55
CA ASP A 207 3.50 -7.11 -18.74
C ASP A 207 2.22 -6.34 -18.37
N ALA A 208 1.56 -6.70 -17.25
CA ALA A 208 0.42 -5.95 -16.74
C ALA A 208 0.85 -4.62 -16.10
N PHE A 209 1.94 -4.60 -15.35
CA PHE A 209 2.42 -3.44 -14.61
C PHE A 209 2.92 -2.32 -15.51
N LYS A 210 3.71 -2.63 -16.54
CA LYS A 210 4.21 -1.63 -17.51
C LYS A 210 3.10 -1.01 -18.38
N ARG A 211 1.90 -1.61 -18.35
CA ARG A 211 0.68 -1.11 -19.02
C ARG A 211 -0.29 -0.42 -18.05
N ASP A 212 0.13 -0.21 -16.80
CA ASP A 212 -0.69 0.34 -15.72
C ASP A 212 -2.01 -0.43 -15.50
N LEU A 213 -1.92 -1.77 -15.50
CA LEU A 213 -3.07 -2.66 -15.32
C LEU A 213 -3.11 -3.34 -13.94
N LEU A 214 -2.19 -3.07 -13.02
CA LEU A 214 -2.32 -3.60 -11.65
C LEU A 214 -3.16 -2.67 -10.77
N PRO A 215 -3.88 -3.17 -9.74
CA PRO A 215 -4.63 -2.34 -8.82
C PRO A 215 -3.81 -1.18 -8.28
N TYR A 216 -4.44 0.00 -8.22
CA TYR A 216 -3.87 1.29 -7.82
C TYR A 216 -2.83 1.89 -8.79
N SER A 217 -2.52 1.22 -9.92
CA SER A 217 -1.66 1.81 -10.96
C SER A 217 -2.48 2.80 -11.81
N PRO A 218 -1.86 3.84 -12.41
CA PRO A 218 -0.41 4.01 -12.63
C PRO A 218 0.43 4.34 -11.38
N ILE A 219 1.49 3.57 -11.13
CA ILE A 219 2.32 3.72 -9.91
C ILE A 219 3.07 5.06 -9.87
N ILE A 220 3.61 5.50 -11.00
CA ILE A 220 4.38 6.76 -11.07
C ILE A 220 3.46 7.93 -10.74
N GLN A 221 2.26 7.97 -11.32
CA GLN A 221 1.28 9.01 -11.02
C GLN A 221 0.77 8.90 -9.58
N HIS A 222 0.55 7.69 -9.06
CA HIS A 222 0.19 7.48 -7.66
C HIS A 222 1.21 8.10 -6.68
N VAL A 223 2.51 7.93 -6.95
CA VAL A 223 3.56 8.53 -6.12
C VAL A 223 3.68 10.03 -6.39
N ASN A 224 3.58 10.44 -7.65
CA ASN A 224 3.73 11.84 -8.05
C ASN A 224 2.64 12.75 -7.45
N GLU A 225 1.39 12.28 -7.33
CA GLU A 225 0.33 13.05 -6.65
C GLU A 225 0.72 13.46 -5.22
N SER A 226 1.34 12.55 -4.48
CA SER A 226 1.89 12.86 -3.15
C SER A 226 3.15 13.73 -3.25
N TRP A 227 4.02 13.46 -4.22
CA TRP A 227 5.27 14.22 -4.41
C TRP A 227 5.04 15.69 -4.74
N GLU A 228 4.01 16.02 -5.52
CA GLU A 228 3.62 17.41 -5.80
C GLU A 228 3.22 18.16 -4.53
N GLN A 229 2.65 17.44 -3.55
CA GLN A 229 2.24 17.97 -2.25
C GLN A 229 3.33 17.86 -1.17
N ARG A 230 4.57 17.45 -1.52
CA ARG A 230 5.65 17.10 -0.55
C ARG A 230 6.01 18.19 0.47
N HIS A 231 5.70 19.44 0.17
CA HIS A 231 5.95 20.59 1.06
C HIS A 231 4.77 20.92 1.96
N HIS A 232 3.64 20.22 1.81
CA HIS A 232 2.48 20.40 2.67
C HIS A 232 2.83 20.00 4.11
N LYS A 233 2.54 20.87 5.09
CA LYS A 233 2.92 20.69 6.51
C LYS A 233 2.44 19.38 7.15
N ASN A 234 1.36 18.82 6.62
CA ASN A 234 0.72 17.58 7.08
C ASN A 234 1.03 16.36 6.18
N LEU A 235 1.98 16.47 5.24
CA LEU A 235 2.45 15.34 4.44
C LEU A 235 3.93 15.10 4.69
N HIS A 236 4.28 13.87 5.04
CA HIS A 236 5.67 13.42 5.14
C HIS A 236 5.89 12.24 4.21
N ILE A 237 6.83 12.38 3.27
CA ILE A 237 7.16 11.33 2.30
C ILE A 237 8.45 10.66 2.75
N ILE A 238 8.42 9.33 2.80
CA ILE A 238 9.60 8.50 3.05
C ILE A 238 9.77 7.50 1.90
N PHE A 239 11.02 7.15 1.60
CA PHE A 239 11.33 6.07 0.67
C PHE A 239 11.68 4.80 1.44
N TYR A 240 11.26 3.66 0.91
CA TYR A 240 11.64 2.35 1.43
C TYR A 240 13.16 2.15 1.46
N GLU A 241 13.82 2.68 0.44
CA GLU A 241 15.27 2.67 0.28
C GLU A 241 15.96 3.37 1.45
N ASP A 242 15.43 4.51 1.91
CA ASP A 242 15.95 5.24 3.07
C ASP A 242 15.75 4.46 4.38
N MET A 243 14.64 3.73 4.52
CA MET A 243 14.42 2.86 5.69
C MET A 243 15.43 1.71 5.75
N ILE A 244 15.88 1.22 4.60
CA ILE A 244 16.94 0.21 4.53
C ILE A 244 18.31 0.83 4.82
N ALA A 245 18.59 2.01 4.27
CA ALA A 245 19.88 2.66 4.39
C ALA A 245 20.16 3.21 5.80
N ASP A 246 19.19 3.91 6.41
CA ASP A 246 19.34 4.56 7.72
C ASP A 246 17.99 4.68 8.44
N LEU A 247 17.54 3.56 9.02
CA LEU A 247 16.30 3.50 9.77
C LEU A 247 16.25 4.50 10.95
N PRO A 248 17.30 4.68 11.78
CA PRO A 248 17.29 5.70 12.84
C PRO A 248 17.03 7.12 12.32
N LYS A 249 17.60 7.52 11.18
CA LYS A 249 17.32 8.82 10.57
C LYS A 249 15.86 8.94 10.14
N VAL A 250 15.29 7.92 9.51
CA VAL A 250 13.87 7.91 9.13
C VAL A 250 12.97 8.01 10.37
N ILE A 251 13.26 7.26 11.43
CA ILE A 251 12.49 7.32 12.69
C ILE A 251 12.52 8.73 13.28
N ARG A 252 13.68 9.41 13.32
CA ARG A 252 13.77 10.80 13.79
C ARG A 252 12.92 11.74 12.94
N GLY A 253 12.96 11.59 11.62
CA GLY A 253 12.15 12.37 10.68
C GLY A 253 10.65 12.21 10.93
N VAL A 254 10.17 10.97 11.03
CA VAL A 254 8.77 10.64 11.32
C VAL A 254 8.36 11.13 12.72
N SER A 255 9.20 10.93 13.73
CA SER A 255 8.94 11.39 15.11
C SER A 255 8.80 12.91 15.20
N LYS A 256 9.67 13.66 14.51
CA LYS A 256 9.60 15.12 14.44
C LYS A 256 8.33 15.58 13.72
N PHE A 257 8.00 14.97 12.58
CA PHE A 257 6.75 15.25 11.86
C PHE A 257 5.51 14.99 12.72
N LEU A 258 5.55 13.95 13.54
CA LEU A 258 4.48 13.58 14.47
C LEU A 258 4.44 14.45 15.74
N ASN A 259 5.42 15.34 15.98
CA ASN A 259 5.56 16.16 17.18
C ASN A 259 5.78 15.33 18.47
N ARG A 260 6.56 14.25 18.39
CA ARG A 260 6.83 13.36 19.54
C ARG A 260 8.28 13.41 20.06
N ASP A 261 9.22 13.97 19.28
CA ASP A 261 10.63 14.19 19.63
C ASP A 261 11.28 13.07 20.47
N LEU A 262 11.43 11.87 19.89
CA LEU A 262 12.08 10.74 20.57
C LEU A 262 13.57 11.01 20.85
N THR A 263 14.02 10.57 22.03
CA THR A 263 15.45 10.55 22.39
C THR A 263 16.23 9.51 21.58
N ASP A 264 17.55 9.65 21.47
CA ASP A 264 18.38 8.68 20.73
C ASP A 264 18.21 7.24 21.25
N LYS A 265 18.13 7.06 22.57
CA LYS A 265 17.88 5.73 23.17
C LYS A 265 16.52 5.14 22.74
N GLN A 266 15.50 5.98 22.61
CA GLN A 266 14.17 5.57 22.14
C GLN A 266 14.19 5.23 20.65
N VAL A 267 14.89 6.03 19.84
CA VAL A 267 15.12 5.78 18.42
C VAL A 267 15.83 4.44 18.22
N ASP A 268 16.92 4.17 18.94
CA ASP A 268 17.66 2.91 18.84
C ASP A 268 16.79 1.71 19.25
N LYS A 269 16.01 1.85 20.32
CA LYS A 269 15.09 0.81 20.77
C LYS A 269 14.03 0.50 19.71
N LEU A 270 13.43 1.53 19.11
CA LEU A 270 12.44 1.38 18.04
C LEU A 270 13.07 0.79 16.78
N ALA A 271 14.24 1.28 16.35
CA ALA A 271 14.97 0.74 15.20
C ALA A 271 15.28 -0.75 15.37
N ASN A 272 15.69 -1.15 16.57
CA ASN A 272 15.95 -2.54 16.91
C ASN A 272 14.68 -3.41 16.93
N HIS A 273 13.51 -2.88 17.28
CA HIS A 273 12.21 -3.58 17.18
C HIS A 273 11.78 -3.75 15.71
N LEU A 274 11.98 -2.68 14.93
CA LEU A 274 11.63 -2.59 13.52
C LEU A 274 12.65 -3.24 12.58
N ASN A 275 13.73 -3.82 13.10
CA ASN A 275 14.69 -4.56 12.31
C ASN A 275 13.99 -5.69 11.54
N PHE A 276 14.40 -5.89 10.28
CA PHE A 276 13.75 -6.82 9.36
C PHE A 276 13.54 -8.22 9.93
N ASP A 277 14.55 -8.82 10.56
CA ASP A 277 14.48 -10.19 11.09
C ASP A 277 13.47 -10.32 12.22
N LYS A 278 13.32 -9.26 13.03
CA LYS A 278 12.32 -9.23 14.11
C LYS A 278 10.94 -8.98 13.57
N LEU A 279 10.77 -8.04 12.65
CA LEU A 279 9.49 -7.80 11.99
C LEU A 279 8.98 -9.06 11.29
N GLN A 280 9.85 -9.79 10.58
CA GLN A 280 9.49 -11.05 9.92
C GLN A 280 8.99 -12.11 10.90
N LYS A 281 9.57 -12.18 12.11
CA LYS A 281 9.18 -13.13 13.16
C LYS A 281 7.99 -12.64 14.01
N ASN A 282 7.62 -11.36 13.91
CA ASN A 282 6.56 -10.77 14.71
C ASN A 282 5.17 -11.19 14.20
N LYS A 283 4.44 -11.96 15.02
CA LYS A 283 3.11 -12.50 14.68
C LYS A 283 2.01 -11.45 14.59
N THR A 284 2.15 -10.28 15.24
CA THR A 284 1.13 -9.23 15.14
C THR A 284 1.25 -8.40 13.87
N VAL A 285 2.37 -8.53 13.15
CA VAL A 285 2.66 -7.74 11.93
C VAL A 285 2.78 -8.64 10.69
N ASN A 286 3.32 -9.85 10.85
CA ASN A 286 3.51 -10.78 9.75
C ASN A 286 2.21 -11.51 9.39
N ASN A 287 1.70 -11.23 8.19
CA ASN A 287 0.48 -11.81 7.61
C ASN A 287 0.75 -13.01 6.69
N THR A 288 1.83 -13.78 6.93
CA THR A 288 2.09 -15.00 6.15
C THR A 288 0.94 -15.98 6.29
N THR A 289 0.42 -16.45 5.15
CA THR A 289 -0.66 -17.44 5.14
C THR A 289 -0.14 -18.81 5.63
N LYS A 290 -0.89 -19.51 6.50
CA LYS A 290 -0.48 -20.81 7.07
C LYS A 290 -0.10 -21.84 5.99
N ASN A 291 1.10 -22.41 6.04
CA ASN A 291 1.65 -23.36 5.06
C ASN A 291 2.08 -22.73 3.72
N SER A 292 2.28 -21.42 3.65
CA SER A 292 2.97 -20.79 2.52
C SER A 292 4.49 -20.86 2.71
N GLU A 293 5.21 -21.23 1.66
CA GLU A 293 6.67 -21.14 1.58
C GLU A 293 7.15 -19.70 1.38
N VAL A 294 6.28 -18.82 0.88
CA VAL A 294 6.54 -17.39 0.71
C VAL A 294 6.08 -16.63 1.95
N GLN A 295 6.96 -15.81 2.54
CA GLN A 295 6.65 -14.95 3.67
C GLN A 295 6.08 -13.59 3.23
N PHE A 296 5.14 -13.03 4.01
CA PHE A 296 4.57 -11.69 3.74
C PHE A 296 5.64 -10.60 3.90
N ILE A 297 6.45 -10.69 4.95
CA ILE A 297 7.69 -9.93 5.13
C ILE A 297 8.81 -10.79 4.55
N ARG A 298 9.22 -10.51 3.30
CA ARG A 298 9.92 -11.47 2.46
C ARG A 298 11.45 -11.42 2.55
N LYS A 299 12.07 -10.36 2.01
CA LYS A 299 13.54 -10.23 1.90
C LYS A 299 14.13 -8.96 2.51
N GLY A 300 13.39 -7.86 2.57
CA GLY A 300 13.91 -6.64 3.21
C GLY A 300 15.06 -5.99 2.46
N LYS A 301 15.10 -6.03 1.13
CA LYS A 301 16.22 -5.54 0.31
C LYS A 301 15.78 -4.51 -0.74
N VAL A 302 16.73 -3.68 -1.16
CA VAL A 302 16.67 -2.80 -2.33
C VAL A 302 17.37 -3.52 -3.50
N GLU A 303 16.95 -3.24 -4.73
CA GLU A 303 17.43 -3.87 -5.97
C GLU A 303 17.21 -5.39 -6.07
N GLY A 304 16.29 -5.93 -5.27
CA GLY A 304 15.95 -7.35 -5.31
C GLY A 304 15.28 -7.77 -6.62
N TRP A 305 14.81 -6.81 -7.43
CA TRP A 305 14.25 -7.04 -8.75
C TRP A 305 15.24 -7.64 -9.75
N ARG A 306 16.54 -7.37 -9.62
CA ARG A 306 17.60 -7.90 -10.50
C ARG A 306 17.66 -9.43 -10.49
N GLU A 307 17.26 -10.07 -9.38
CA GLU A 307 17.19 -11.54 -9.28
C GLU A 307 15.99 -12.16 -10.05
N HIS A 308 15.10 -11.34 -10.59
CA HIS A 308 13.80 -11.76 -11.14
C HIS A 308 13.51 -11.25 -12.54
N PHE A 309 14.34 -10.34 -13.06
CA PHE A 309 14.20 -9.75 -14.38
C PHE A 309 15.21 -10.41 -15.32
N ASP A 310 14.76 -10.77 -16.52
CA ASP A 310 15.69 -11.10 -17.60
C ASP A 310 16.17 -9.81 -18.28
N GLU A 311 17.18 -9.90 -19.14
CA GLU A 311 17.77 -8.73 -19.83
C GLU A 311 16.71 -7.89 -20.56
N LYS A 312 15.71 -8.55 -21.15
CA LYS A 312 14.61 -7.85 -21.83
C LYS A 312 13.76 -7.07 -20.84
N MET A 313 13.38 -7.66 -19.72
CA MET A 313 12.58 -6.99 -18.68
C MET A 313 13.35 -5.82 -18.05
N GLU A 314 14.67 -5.93 -17.90
CA GLU A 314 15.52 -4.84 -17.40
C GLU A 314 15.48 -3.63 -18.34
N LEU A 315 15.72 -3.84 -19.65
CA LEU A 315 15.62 -2.78 -20.66
C LEU A 315 14.22 -2.15 -20.72
N GLU A 316 13.17 -2.97 -20.72
CA GLU A 316 11.79 -2.47 -20.69
C GLU A 316 11.52 -1.64 -19.41
N ALA A 317 12.15 -1.99 -18.29
CA ALA A 317 11.95 -1.29 -17.03
C ALA A 317 12.66 0.05 -16.98
N GLU A 318 13.86 0.14 -17.55
CA GLU A 318 14.57 1.39 -17.74
C GLU A 318 13.80 2.33 -18.68
N GLU A 319 13.31 1.82 -19.81
CA GLU A 319 12.48 2.60 -20.74
C GLU A 319 11.19 3.08 -20.06
N PHE A 320 10.50 2.20 -19.34
CA PHE A 320 9.29 2.53 -18.60
C PHE A 320 9.53 3.65 -17.57
N LEU A 321 10.56 3.52 -16.73
CA LEU A 321 10.87 4.52 -15.71
C LEU A 321 11.32 5.85 -16.33
N THR A 322 12.21 5.80 -17.33
CA THR A 322 12.71 7.00 -18.01
C THR A 322 11.58 7.77 -18.67
N THR A 323 10.68 7.06 -19.37
CA THR A 323 9.54 7.68 -20.05
C THR A 323 8.53 8.22 -19.05
N SER A 324 8.20 7.45 -18.02
CA SER A 324 7.15 7.83 -17.05
C SER A 324 7.57 8.94 -16.08
N LEU A 325 8.87 9.06 -15.79
CA LEU A 325 9.43 10.12 -14.95
C LEU A 325 9.79 11.39 -15.73
N LYS A 326 9.77 11.33 -17.06
CA LYS A 326 10.14 12.47 -17.91
C LYS A 326 9.26 13.67 -17.62
N GLY A 327 9.88 14.79 -17.25
CA GLY A 327 9.20 16.04 -16.93
C GLY A 327 8.64 16.13 -15.51
N LEU A 328 8.83 15.10 -14.68
CA LEU A 328 8.47 15.13 -13.27
C LEU A 328 9.67 15.53 -12.39
N ASP A 329 9.39 16.16 -11.27
CA ASP A 329 10.38 16.43 -10.20
C ASP A 329 10.68 15.19 -9.34
N LEU A 330 9.89 14.13 -9.48
CA LEU A 330 9.98 12.91 -8.69
C LEU A 330 11.28 12.16 -8.99
N LYS A 331 12.02 11.81 -7.93
CA LYS A 331 13.25 11.02 -8.02
C LYS A 331 13.19 9.88 -7.01
N TYR A 332 13.60 8.69 -7.45
CA TYR A 332 13.77 7.54 -6.57
C TYR A 332 15.24 7.42 -6.15
N PRO A 333 15.56 7.14 -4.88
CA PRO A 333 16.95 7.01 -4.44
C PRO A 333 17.75 5.93 -5.18
N SER A 334 17.08 4.88 -5.67
CA SER A 334 17.65 3.73 -6.38
C SER A 334 17.66 3.87 -7.91
N PHE A 335 17.28 5.02 -8.46
CA PHE A 335 17.22 5.21 -9.90
C PHE A 335 17.64 6.64 -10.30
N SER A 336 18.66 6.73 -11.14
CA SER A 336 19.15 7.99 -11.69
C SER A 336 18.83 8.07 -13.18
N LEU A 337 18.16 9.15 -13.61
CA LEU A 337 17.85 9.41 -15.02
C LEU A 337 19.11 9.65 -15.89
N TYR A 338 20.27 9.89 -15.27
CA TYR A 338 21.53 10.20 -15.95
C TYR A 338 22.36 8.97 -16.32
N GLU A 339 21.94 7.76 -15.94
CA GLU A 339 22.65 6.51 -16.26
C GLU A 339 22.20 5.84 -17.56
N CYS A 340 21.24 6.42 -18.29
CA CYS A 340 20.88 5.96 -19.63
C CYS A 340 21.93 6.40 -20.67
N SER A 341 23.14 5.82 -20.60
CA SER A 341 24.23 6.03 -21.56
C SER A 341 24.20 5.06 -22.75
N TYR A 342 23.10 4.34 -22.97
CA TYR A 342 22.96 3.37 -24.05
C TYR A 342 21.66 3.60 -24.85
N LEU A 343 21.60 4.74 -25.54
CA LEU A 343 20.77 4.90 -26.74
C LEU A 343 21.61 5.46 -27.87
#